data_AF-A0A9W8LG34-F1
#
_entry.id   AF-A0A9W8LG34-F1
#
_cell.length_a   1.000
_cell.length_b   1.000
_cell.length_c   1.000
_cell.angle_alpha   90.00
_cell.angle_beta   90.00
_cell.angle_gamma   90.00
#
_symmetry.space_group_name_H-M   'P 1'
#
loop_
_entity.id
_entity.type
_entity.pdbx_description
1 polymer ?
#
loop_
_entity_poly.entity_id
_entity_poly.type
_entity_poly.pdbx_seq_one_letter_code
_entity_poly.pdbx_strand_id
1 'polypeptide(L)'
;EFSRYCLAVEVMIAGIELPKRYLRKEWRSLLMLLGPIMSLMWLISSAIITFTFNIPFIQALAIGACVAPTDPVLANAILKGVFAETHVPLRLRNILTAESGANDGLGYPFLFFALFLMRIGGGKAIGTWVYATWVYQILLSAVIGATAGYLGRKALRYAEMYGWVDKESFLLSSITLALLLVGVCTIIGTDDIFCCFIAGNSFTWDDWFRVEIEDTGLQETLNGFLSTTFFMYFGAIIPWSAYSGALAPWRIAVVVVMTMLIRRLPMVMALYKLIPAIQNWQNALFAGWFGPIGVSAVFYAVETIKQLDEHTDSNAGNIAEIVFPLVCAVVFGSVLVHGVTVPLVLMGRRVRTTISLQGSMQSGARSFSRTLVNRLGRSKTEGTLDVVRDDIQFAGNTDPDRVHHQVGSPAVTDIVYHE
;
A
#
# COMPACT_ATOMS: atom_id res chain seq x y z
N GLU A 1 16.42 -0.51 14.80
CA GLU A 1 15.76 0.60 15.53
C GLU A 1 14.97 1.57 14.65
N PHE A 2 15.57 2.46 13.84
CA PHE A 2 14.79 3.47 13.09
C PHE A 2 13.68 2.87 12.21
N SER A 3 13.99 1.81 11.45
CA SER A 3 13.01 1.07 10.62
C SER A 3 11.82 0.52 11.41
N ARG A 4 12.06 0.09 12.66
CA ARG A 4 11.03 -0.45 13.56
C ARG A 4 10.00 0.61 13.96
N TYR A 5 10.48 1.80 14.32
CA TYR A 5 9.60 2.91 14.68
C TYR A 5 8.82 3.45 13.49
N CYS A 6 9.45 3.61 12.32
CA CYS A 6 8.75 3.97 11.08
C CYS A 6 7.63 2.98 10.78
N LEU A 7 7.96 1.68 10.77
CA LEU A 7 7.01 0.63 10.46
C LEU A 7 5.85 0.58 11.45
N ALA A 8 6.11 0.72 12.74
CA ALA A 8 5.07 0.73 13.77
C ALA A 8 4.06 1.88 13.59
N VAL A 9 4.54 3.08 13.23
CA VAL A 9 3.68 4.22 12.95
C VAL A 9 2.91 4.01 11.64
N GLU A 10 3.57 3.49 10.61
CA GLU A 10 2.96 3.23 9.29
C GLU A 10 1.85 2.18 9.37
N VAL A 11 2.06 1.07 10.08
CA VAL A 11 1.02 0.05 10.26
C VAL A 11 -0.11 0.51 11.17
N MET A 12 0.17 1.38 12.16
CA MET A 12 -0.88 2.03 12.96
C MET A 12 -1.76 2.89 12.08
N ILE A 13 -1.16 3.75 11.23
CA ILE A 13 -1.89 4.59 10.28
C ILE A 13 -2.69 3.72 9.30
N ALA A 14 -2.07 2.68 8.73
CA ALA A 14 -2.76 1.75 7.84
C ALA A 14 -3.97 1.08 8.52
N GLY A 15 -3.88 0.76 9.81
CA GLY A 15 -5.00 0.22 10.59
C GLY A 15 -6.13 1.24 10.83
N ILE A 16 -5.79 2.51 11.03
CA ILE A 16 -6.74 3.61 11.25
C ILE A 16 -7.51 3.95 9.97
N GLU A 17 -6.84 3.92 8.82
CA GLU A 17 -7.44 4.26 7.53
C GLU A 17 -8.52 3.27 7.08
N LEU A 18 -8.57 2.07 7.66
CA LEU A 18 -9.52 1.05 7.25
C LEU A 18 -10.97 1.38 7.66
N PRO A 19 -11.96 0.97 6.84
CA PRO A 19 -13.38 1.07 7.17
C PRO A 19 -13.78 0.48 8.52
N LYS A 20 -14.92 0.92 9.06
CA LYS A 20 -15.52 0.33 10.26
C LYS A 20 -15.53 -1.21 10.24
N ARG A 21 -14.87 -1.82 11.23
CA ARG A 21 -14.82 -3.29 11.43
C ARG A 21 -14.31 -4.05 10.20
N TYR A 22 -13.40 -3.46 9.44
CA TYR A 22 -12.98 -3.99 8.15
C TYR A 22 -12.41 -5.41 8.24
N LEU A 23 -11.52 -5.69 9.19
CA LEU A 23 -10.93 -7.02 9.40
C LEU A 23 -12.00 -8.10 9.61
N ARG A 24 -13.09 -7.77 10.33
CA ARG A 24 -14.21 -8.69 10.54
C ARG A 24 -15.07 -8.86 9.29
N LYS A 25 -15.23 -7.82 8.48
CA LYS A 25 -16.03 -7.86 7.24
C LYS A 25 -15.34 -8.70 6.15
N GLU A 26 -14.05 -8.48 5.95
CA GLU A 26 -13.26 -9.09 4.88
C GLU A 26 -12.35 -10.23 5.37
N TRP A 27 -12.65 -10.84 6.52
CA TRP A 27 -11.82 -11.88 7.15
C TRP A 27 -11.50 -13.06 6.22
N ARG A 28 -12.44 -13.46 5.35
CA ARG A 28 -12.21 -14.54 4.37
C ARG A 28 -11.17 -14.13 3.33
N SER A 29 -11.26 -12.91 2.82
CA SER A 29 -10.32 -12.35 1.85
C SER A 29 -8.93 -12.25 2.46
N LEU A 30 -8.84 -11.74 3.69
CA LEU A 30 -7.59 -11.63 4.44
C LEU A 30 -6.98 -13.00 4.77
N LEU A 31 -7.78 -13.98 5.20
CA LEU A 31 -7.31 -15.34 5.48
C LEU A 31 -6.68 -15.99 4.24
N MET A 32 -7.27 -15.77 3.06
CA MET A 32 -6.71 -16.30 1.80
C MET A 32 -5.40 -15.59 1.39
N LEU A 33 -5.30 -14.28 1.61
CA LEU A 33 -4.09 -13.51 1.30
C LEU A 33 -2.95 -13.83 2.28
N LEU A 34 -3.22 -13.77 3.59
CA LEU A 34 -2.23 -13.94 4.66
C LEU A 34 -1.90 -15.41 4.96
N GLY A 35 -2.80 -16.33 4.61
CA GLY A 35 -2.58 -17.77 4.79
C GLY A 35 -1.88 -18.38 3.58
N PRO A 36 -2.63 -18.98 2.63
CA PRO A 36 -2.05 -19.75 1.54
C PRO A 36 -1.21 -18.91 0.58
N ILE A 37 -1.63 -17.68 0.24
CA ILE A 37 -0.87 -16.85 -0.71
C ILE A 37 0.46 -16.42 -0.12
N MET A 38 0.47 -15.84 1.08
CA MET A 38 1.71 -15.47 1.77
C MET A 38 2.64 -16.68 2.00
N SER A 39 2.08 -17.84 2.36
CA SER A 39 2.87 -19.08 2.52
C SER A 39 3.52 -19.53 1.21
N LEU A 40 2.80 -19.44 0.08
CA LEU A 40 3.34 -19.76 -1.24
C LEU A 40 4.39 -18.74 -1.67
N MET A 41 4.15 -17.45 -1.43
CA MET A 41 5.12 -16.37 -1.66
C MET A 41 6.44 -16.67 -0.93
N TRP A 42 6.35 -17.02 0.35
CA TRP A 42 7.48 -17.40 1.19
C TRP A 42 8.26 -18.60 0.64
N LEU A 43 7.57 -19.70 0.30
CA LEU A 43 8.21 -20.90 -0.23
C LEU A 43 8.87 -20.66 -1.59
N ILE A 44 8.22 -19.91 -2.48
CA ILE A 44 8.76 -19.57 -3.81
C ILE A 44 10.00 -18.68 -3.68
N SER A 45 9.93 -17.63 -2.85
CA SER A 45 11.10 -16.78 -2.58
C SER A 45 12.27 -17.59 -2.03
N SER A 46 12.00 -18.50 -1.09
CA SER A 46 13.01 -19.38 -0.50
C SER A 46 13.61 -20.34 -1.54
N ALA A 47 12.80 -20.88 -2.45
CA ALA A 47 13.26 -21.73 -3.54
C ALA A 47 14.16 -20.95 -4.51
N ILE A 48 13.76 -19.76 -4.95
CA ILE A 48 14.56 -18.90 -5.84
C ILE A 48 15.94 -18.63 -5.22
N ILE A 49 15.98 -18.30 -3.93
CA ILE A 49 17.23 -18.01 -3.22
C ILE A 49 18.11 -19.27 -3.11
N THR A 50 17.52 -20.41 -2.73
CA THR A 50 18.21 -21.71 -2.65
C THR A 50 18.87 -22.07 -3.97
N PHE A 51 18.14 -22.02 -5.08
CA PHE A 51 18.66 -22.38 -6.40
C PHE A 51 19.72 -21.40 -6.91
N THR A 52 19.63 -20.13 -6.56
CA THR A 52 20.57 -19.11 -7.06
C THR A 52 21.89 -19.08 -6.28
N PHE A 53 21.83 -19.25 -4.95
CA PHE A 53 23.00 -19.16 -4.08
C PHE A 53 23.55 -20.50 -3.60
N ASN A 54 22.86 -21.61 -3.94
CA ASN A 54 23.22 -22.96 -3.52
C ASN A 54 23.36 -23.09 -1.99
N ILE A 55 22.48 -22.42 -1.25
CA ILE A 55 22.39 -22.51 0.21
C ILE A 55 21.34 -23.55 0.62
N PRO A 56 21.47 -24.20 1.78
CA PRO A 56 20.44 -25.10 2.30
C PRO A 56 19.06 -24.45 2.35
N PHE A 57 18.02 -25.18 1.94
CA PHE A 57 16.65 -24.65 1.84
C PHE A 57 16.15 -24.03 3.15
N ILE A 58 16.50 -24.62 4.30
CA ILE A 58 16.11 -24.10 5.62
C ILE A 58 16.70 -22.69 5.87
N GLN A 59 17.92 -22.42 5.43
CA GLN A 59 18.54 -21.10 5.54
C GLN A 59 17.85 -20.10 4.61
N ALA A 60 17.48 -20.55 3.40
CA ALA A 60 16.71 -19.73 2.48
C ALA A 60 15.28 -19.44 2.97
N LEU A 61 14.68 -20.31 3.81
CA LEU A 61 13.39 -20.03 4.45
C LEU A 61 13.46 -18.78 5.36
N ALA A 62 14.58 -18.56 6.05
CA ALA A 62 14.75 -17.35 6.87
C ALA A 62 14.81 -16.09 5.99
N ILE A 63 15.62 -16.11 4.93
CA ILE A 63 15.72 -14.98 3.98
C ILE A 63 14.39 -14.76 3.24
N GLY A 64 13.73 -15.84 2.83
CA GLY A 64 12.42 -15.79 2.19
C GLY A 64 11.36 -15.17 3.10
N ALA A 65 11.45 -15.37 4.42
CA ALA A 65 10.53 -14.77 5.39
C ALA A 65 10.68 -13.25 5.44
N CYS A 66 11.90 -12.71 5.28
CA CYS A 66 12.10 -11.27 5.16
C CYS A 66 11.46 -10.68 3.90
N VAL A 67 11.38 -11.48 2.83
CA VAL A 67 10.93 -11.05 1.50
C VAL A 67 9.44 -11.35 1.28
N ALA A 68 8.78 -12.14 2.13
CA ALA A 68 7.37 -12.48 1.96
C ALA A 68 6.40 -11.32 2.28
N PRO A 69 6.62 -10.49 3.32
CA PRO A 69 5.77 -9.34 3.60
C PRO A 69 5.71 -8.32 2.47
N THR A 70 4.57 -7.64 2.39
CA THR A 70 4.28 -6.58 1.42
C THR A 70 4.07 -5.27 2.15
N ASP A 71 4.65 -4.22 1.61
CA ASP A 71 4.84 -2.96 2.30
C ASP A 71 3.61 -2.03 2.15
N PRO A 72 3.01 -1.57 3.27
CA PRO A 72 1.81 -0.73 3.27
C PRO A 72 2.13 0.69 2.81
N VAL A 73 3.36 1.17 3.01
CA VAL A 73 3.81 2.49 2.57
C VAL A 73 3.83 2.60 1.07
N LEU A 74 4.59 1.71 0.41
CA LEU A 74 4.71 1.68 -1.03
C LEU A 74 3.38 1.32 -1.66
N ALA A 75 2.60 0.43 -1.02
CA ALA A 75 1.24 0.15 -1.45
C ALA A 75 0.38 1.43 -1.39
N ASN A 76 0.36 2.15 -0.27
CA ASN A 76 -0.44 3.36 -0.11
C ASN A 76 0.00 4.48 -1.05
N ALA A 77 1.31 4.70 -1.24
CA ALA A 77 1.83 5.69 -2.19
C ALA A 77 1.37 5.42 -3.64
N ILE A 78 1.11 4.15 -3.99
CA ILE A 78 0.62 3.74 -5.30
C ILE A 78 -0.92 3.70 -5.37
N LEU A 79 -1.57 3.34 -4.26
CA LEU A 79 -3.02 3.17 -4.14
C LEU A 79 -3.75 4.46 -3.78
N LYS A 80 -3.01 5.53 -3.47
CA LYS A 80 -3.54 6.87 -3.19
C LYS A 80 -3.16 7.86 -4.28
N GLY A 81 -3.89 8.98 -4.28
CA GLY A 81 -3.77 10.03 -5.28
C GLY A 81 -4.75 9.88 -6.44
N VAL A 82 -4.82 10.96 -7.25
CA VAL A 82 -5.81 11.16 -8.32
C VAL A 82 -5.90 9.97 -9.27
N PHE A 83 -4.77 9.33 -9.58
CA PHE A 83 -4.76 8.17 -10.47
C PHE A 83 -5.47 6.96 -9.87
N ALA A 84 -5.10 6.58 -8.65
CA ALA A 84 -5.61 5.38 -8.01
C ALA A 84 -7.10 5.52 -7.66
N GLU A 85 -7.52 6.72 -7.23
CA GLU A 85 -8.93 7.04 -6.99
C GLU A 85 -9.80 6.89 -8.24
N THR A 86 -9.26 7.28 -9.40
CA THR A 86 -9.99 7.23 -10.66
C THR A 86 -10.02 5.82 -11.27
N HIS A 87 -9.01 4.98 -11.03
CA HIS A 87 -8.80 3.74 -11.79
C HIS A 87 -8.80 2.45 -10.97
N VAL A 88 -8.72 2.54 -9.63
CA VAL A 88 -8.64 1.38 -8.74
C VAL A 88 -9.86 1.37 -7.83
N PRO A 89 -10.71 0.32 -7.87
CA PRO A 89 -11.88 0.24 -7.01
C PRO A 89 -11.53 0.38 -5.53
N LEU A 90 -12.32 1.15 -4.77
CA LEU A 90 -12.09 1.38 -3.34
C LEU A 90 -11.95 0.08 -2.54
N ARG A 91 -12.74 -0.93 -2.87
CA ARG A 91 -12.67 -2.26 -2.24
C ARG A 91 -11.30 -2.92 -2.42
N LEU A 92 -10.67 -2.75 -3.60
CA LEU A 92 -9.35 -3.31 -3.90
C LEU A 92 -8.26 -2.55 -3.14
N ARG A 93 -8.38 -1.23 -3.03
CA ARG A 93 -7.45 -0.41 -2.23
C ARG A 93 -7.49 -0.81 -0.76
N ASN A 94 -8.69 -0.87 -0.16
CA ASN A 94 -8.85 -1.21 1.24
C ASN A 94 -8.37 -2.63 1.58
N ILE A 95 -8.59 -3.63 0.70
CA ILE A 95 -8.10 -4.99 0.98
C ILE A 95 -6.58 -5.08 0.89
N LEU A 96 -5.95 -4.37 -0.04
CA LEU A 96 -4.49 -4.33 -0.17
C LEU A 96 -3.84 -3.58 1.00
N THR A 97 -4.43 -2.46 1.47
CA THR A 97 -3.96 -1.77 2.68
C THR A 97 -4.10 -2.66 3.91
N ALA A 98 -5.23 -3.37 4.06
CA ALA A 98 -5.45 -4.29 5.18
C ALA A 98 -4.52 -5.51 5.15
N GLU A 99 -4.25 -6.05 3.96
CA GLU A 99 -3.27 -7.12 3.78
C GLU A 99 -1.89 -6.62 4.17
N SER A 100 -1.36 -5.56 3.56
CA SER A 100 0.01 -5.09 3.82
C SER A 100 0.23 -4.75 5.30
N GLY A 101 -0.72 -4.08 5.95
CA GLY A 101 -0.60 -3.77 7.38
C GLY A 101 -0.64 -5.01 8.29
N ALA A 102 -1.43 -6.03 7.95
CA ALA A 102 -1.45 -7.29 8.71
C ALA A 102 -0.23 -8.17 8.41
N ASN A 103 0.24 -8.16 7.17
CA ASN A 103 1.35 -8.95 6.66
C ASN A 103 2.67 -8.58 7.33
N ASP A 104 2.88 -7.28 7.59
CA ASP A 104 4.08 -6.78 8.27
C ASP A 104 4.22 -7.27 9.71
N GLY A 105 3.13 -7.61 10.40
CA GLY A 105 3.17 -8.28 11.70
C GLY A 105 3.17 -9.82 11.59
N LEU A 106 2.50 -10.38 10.59
CA LEU A 106 2.39 -11.83 10.41
C LEU A 106 3.57 -12.48 9.67
N GLY A 107 4.68 -11.76 9.49
CA GLY A 107 5.93 -12.33 8.99
C GLY A 107 6.67 -13.20 10.02
N TYR A 108 6.48 -12.96 11.32
CA TYR A 108 7.10 -13.74 12.40
C TYR A 108 6.85 -15.25 12.36
N PRO A 109 5.64 -15.76 12.10
CA PRO A 109 5.39 -17.19 11.82
C PRO A 109 6.43 -17.80 10.90
N PHE A 110 6.73 -17.16 9.78
CA PHE A 110 7.60 -17.69 8.75
C PHE A 110 9.07 -17.59 9.16
N LEU A 111 9.46 -16.46 9.75
CA LEU A 111 10.82 -16.25 10.22
C LEU A 111 11.19 -17.21 11.34
N PHE A 112 10.40 -17.23 12.42
CA PHE A 112 10.68 -18.09 13.57
C PHE A 112 10.54 -19.57 13.25
N PHE A 113 9.68 -19.96 12.30
CA PHE A 113 9.63 -21.34 11.83
C PHE A 113 10.99 -21.78 11.25
N ALA A 114 11.57 -20.96 10.37
CA ALA A 114 12.88 -21.23 9.79
C ALA A 114 13.96 -21.29 10.87
N LEU A 115 13.99 -20.31 11.78
CA LEU A 115 14.97 -20.23 12.86
C LEU A 115 14.87 -21.41 13.84
N PHE A 116 13.68 -21.81 14.26
CA PHE A 116 13.51 -22.96 15.15
C PHE A 116 13.88 -24.28 14.48
N LEU A 117 13.60 -24.43 13.18
CA LEU A 117 14.07 -25.58 12.41
C LEU A 117 15.59 -25.63 12.31
N MET A 118 16.26 -24.49 12.12
CA MET A 118 17.73 -24.41 12.09
C MET A 118 18.34 -24.75 13.46
N ARG A 119 17.71 -24.30 14.55
CA ARG A 119 18.26 -24.41 15.91
C ARG A 119 18.01 -25.76 16.59
N ILE A 120 16.76 -26.22 16.58
CA ILE A 120 16.31 -27.35 17.41
C ILE A 120 16.04 -28.58 16.55
N GLY A 121 15.50 -28.38 15.34
CA GLY A 121 15.06 -29.45 14.44
C GLY A 121 13.90 -30.31 14.98
N GLY A 122 13.29 -31.09 14.10
CA GLY A 122 12.30 -32.12 14.44
C GLY A 122 11.00 -31.60 15.07
N GLY A 123 10.25 -32.50 15.72
CA GLY A 123 8.92 -32.19 16.29
C GLY A 123 8.93 -31.18 17.44
N LYS A 124 10.04 -31.09 18.19
CA LYS A 124 10.20 -30.10 19.27
C LYS A 124 10.27 -28.66 18.74
N ALA A 125 10.86 -28.47 17.56
CA ALA A 125 10.85 -27.17 16.88
C ALA A 125 9.42 -26.71 16.56
N ILE A 126 8.56 -27.62 16.09
CA ILE A 126 7.16 -27.31 15.74
C ILE A 126 6.38 -26.92 17.00
N GLY A 127 6.48 -27.69 18.09
CA GLY A 127 5.79 -27.36 19.34
C GLY A 127 6.23 -26.01 19.93
N THR A 128 7.53 -25.73 19.91
CA THR A 128 8.09 -24.45 20.37
C THR A 128 7.63 -23.30 19.48
N TRP A 129 7.63 -23.49 18.16
CA TRP A 129 7.14 -22.51 17.20
C TRP A 129 5.66 -22.18 17.40
N VAL A 130 4.79 -23.19 17.58
CA VAL A 130 3.37 -22.95 17.83
C VAL A 130 3.16 -22.11 19.08
N TYR A 131 3.80 -22.47 20.18
CA TYR A 131 3.65 -21.74 21.44
C TYR A 131 4.30 -20.34 21.37
N ALA A 132 5.58 -20.26 21.03
CA ALA A 132 6.34 -19.03 21.05
C ALA A 132 5.84 -18.03 20.00
N THR A 133 5.46 -18.48 18.81
CA THR A 133 5.08 -17.57 17.72
C THR A 133 3.58 -17.30 17.70
N TRP A 134 2.73 -18.32 17.64
CA TRP A 134 1.29 -18.09 17.50
C TRP A 134 0.63 -17.63 18.81
N VAL A 135 1.00 -18.23 19.94
CA VAL A 135 0.40 -17.87 21.24
C VAL A 135 1.09 -16.65 21.83
N TYR A 136 2.42 -16.69 21.98
CA TYR A 136 3.14 -15.63 22.66
C TYR A 136 3.35 -14.38 21.79
N GLN A 137 3.87 -14.50 20.56
CA GLN A 137 4.09 -13.32 19.72
C GLN A 137 2.78 -12.73 19.17
N ILE A 138 1.90 -13.54 18.58
CA ILE A 138 0.75 -13.07 17.79
C ILE A 138 -0.53 -12.88 18.61
N LEU A 139 -0.95 -13.90 19.36
CA LEU A 139 -2.21 -13.80 20.12
C LEU A 139 -2.11 -12.75 21.24
N LEU A 140 -0.98 -12.72 21.96
CA LEU A 140 -0.79 -11.74 23.03
C LEU A 140 -0.71 -10.30 22.48
N SER A 141 0.05 -10.07 21.40
CA SER A 141 0.11 -8.74 20.75
C SER A 141 -1.25 -8.30 20.19
N ALA A 142 -2.05 -9.22 19.63
CA ALA A 142 -3.41 -8.91 19.21
C ALA A 142 -4.30 -8.49 20.40
N VAL A 143 -4.20 -9.18 21.54
CA VAL A 143 -4.97 -8.84 22.74
C VAL A 143 -4.53 -7.48 23.32
N ILE A 144 -3.22 -7.24 23.42
CA ILE A 144 -2.67 -5.96 23.89
C ILE A 144 -3.11 -4.83 22.96
N GLY A 145 -2.91 -4.99 21.65
CA GLY A 145 -3.27 -4.00 20.64
C GLY A 145 -4.77 -3.71 20.64
N ALA A 146 -5.61 -4.74 20.67
CA ALA A 146 -7.06 -4.57 20.69
C ALA A 146 -7.52 -3.81 21.95
N THR A 147 -6.95 -4.15 23.10
CA THR A 147 -7.26 -3.52 24.39
C THR A 147 -6.79 -2.07 24.41
N ALA A 148 -5.54 -1.82 24.03
CA ALA A 148 -4.94 -0.49 24.00
C ALA A 148 -5.64 0.43 22.99
N GLY A 149 -5.97 -0.05 21.80
CA GLY A 149 -6.73 0.71 20.80
C GLY A 149 -8.15 1.05 21.29
N TYR A 150 -8.81 0.10 21.96
CA TYR A 150 -10.13 0.34 22.56
C TYR A 150 -10.08 1.39 23.68
N LEU A 151 -9.13 1.26 24.61
CA LEU A 151 -8.92 2.19 25.72
C LEU A 151 -8.48 3.57 25.21
N GLY A 152 -7.57 3.61 24.24
CA GLY A 152 -7.09 4.83 23.60
C GLY A 152 -8.23 5.61 22.96
N ARG A 153 -9.10 4.95 22.19
CA ARG A 153 -10.29 5.61 21.62
C ARG A 153 -11.20 6.16 22.71
N LYS A 154 -11.47 5.39 23.77
CA LYS A 154 -12.37 5.83 24.86
C LYS A 154 -11.78 7.01 25.62
N ALA A 155 -10.48 6.99 25.90
CA ALA A 155 -9.76 8.08 26.53
C ALA A 155 -9.78 9.34 25.67
N LEU A 156 -9.55 9.21 24.37
CA LEU A 156 -9.56 10.34 23.45
C LEU A 156 -10.95 10.99 23.34
N ARG A 157 -12.01 10.18 23.21
CA ARG A 157 -13.39 10.69 23.25
C ARG A 157 -13.72 11.41 24.53
N TYR A 158 -13.28 10.85 25.66
CA TYR A 158 -13.49 11.50 26.94
C TYR A 158 -12.79 12.85 26.95
N ALA A 159 -11.52 12.91 26.57
CA ALA A 159 -10.76 14.16 26.53
C ALA A 159 -11.37 15.21 25.57
N GLU A 160 -11.87 14.79 24.40
CA GLU A 160 -12.57 15.66 23.46
C GLU A 160 -13.88 16.22 24.05
N MET A 161 -14.68 15.40 24.74
CA MET A 161 -15.93 15.84 25.38
C MET A 161 -15.69 16.95 26.42
N TYR A 162 -14.52 16.97 27.08
CA TYR A 162 -14.14 18.02 28.04
C TYR A 162 -13.36 19.17 27.39
N GLY A 163 -13.15 19.16 26.07
CA GLY A 163 -12.39 20.18 25.36
C GLY A 163 -10.89 20.20 25.70
N TRP A 164 -10.33 19.07 26.13
CA TRP A 164 -8.91 18.96 26.48
C TRP A 164 -7.98 18.74 25.28
N VAL A 165 -8.56 18.43 24.11
CA VAL A 165 -7.81 18.04 22.92
C VAL A 165 -8.24 18.91 21.74
N ASP A 166 -7.27 19.62 21.19
CA ASP A 166 -7.32 20.32 19.91
C ASP A 166 -7.16 19.36 18.72
N LYS A 167 -7.58 19.79 17.52
CA LYS A 167 -7.60 18.96 16.31
C LYS A 167 -6.22 18.41 15.92
N GLU A 168 -5.14 19.16 16.18
CA GLU A 168 -3.77 18.71 15.88
C GLU A 168 -3.33 17.61 16.85
N SER A 169 -3.57 17.81 18.16
CA SER A 169 -3.33 16.80 19.20
C SER A 169 -4.13 15.50 18.99
N PHE A 170 -5.31 15.60 18.36
CA PHE A 170 -6.15 14.47 18.01
C PHE A 170 -5.44 13.46 17.09
N LEU A 171 -4.71 13.95 16.08
CA LEU A 171 -3.94 13.12 15.14
C LEU A 171 -2.70 12.51 15.80
N LEU A 172 -1.96 13.33 16.57
CA LEU A 172 -0.76 12.90 17.28
C LEU A 172 -1.04 11.80 18.31
N SER A 173 -2.28 11.68 18.79
CA SER A 173 -2.69 10.61 19.70
C SER A 173 -2.42 9.21 19.13
N SER A 174 -2.62 9.01 17.83
CA SER A 174 -2.39 7.73 17.15
C SER A 174 -0.92 7.34 17.09
N ILE A 175 -0.05 8.31 16.78
CA ILE A 175 1.40 8.14 16.74
C ILE A 175 1.94 7.90 18.14
N THR A 176 1.47 8.67 19.11
CA THR A 176 1.86 8.52 20.52
C THR A 176 1.49 7.13 21.03
N LEU A 177 0.30 6.64 20.68
CA LEU A 177 -0.13 5.29 21.00
C LEU A 177 0.75 4.23 20.31
N ALA A 178 1.14 4.43 19.05
CA ALA A 178 2.05 3.52 18.35
C ALA A 178 3.41 3.44 19.06
N LEU A 179 4.02 4.58 19.40
CA LEU A 179 5.30 4.64 20.10
C LEU A 179 5.21 4.01 21.51
N LEU A 180 4.12 4.26 22.23
CA LEU A 180 3.85 3.61 23.52
C LEU A 180 3.77 2.09 23.38
N LEU A 181 3.04 1.60 22.37
CA LEU A 181 2.89 0.17 22.12
C LEU A 181 4.19 -0.50 21.72
N VAL A 182 5.04 0.17 20.93
CA VAL A 182 6.40 -0.31 20.63
C VAL A 182 7.19 -0.49 21.91
N GLY A 183 7.18 0.49 22.81
CA GLY A 183 7.85 0.40 24.11
C GLY A 183 7.33 -0.74 24.97
N VAL A 184 6.00 -0.82 25.16
CA VAL A 184 5.35 -1.85 25.98
C VAL A 184 5.59 -3.25 25.43
N CYS A 185 5.38 -3.47 24.12
CA CYS A 185 5.56 -4.77 23.50
C CYS A 185 7.03 -5.19 23.49
N THR A 186 7.98 -4.25 23.34
CA THR A 186 9.40 -4.56 23.44
C THR A 186 9.79 -5.05 24.85
N ILE A 187 9.22 -4.46 25.90
CA ILE A 187 9.47 -4.89 27.30
C ILE A 187 8.86 -6.28 27.55
N ILE A 188 7.65 -6.53 27.04
CA ILE A 188 6.98 -7.83 27.17
C ILE A 188 7.66 -8.88 26.26
N GLY A 189 8.33 -8.45 25.18
CA GLY A 189 8.94 -9.32 24.19
C GLY A 189 7.96 -9.89 23.17
N THR A 190 6.85 -9.19 22.92
CA THR A 190 5.83 -9.54 21.92
C THR A 190 5.95 -8.69 20.66
N ASP A 191 5.23 -9.07 19.62
CA ASP A 191 5.19 -8.36 18.35
C ASP A 191 4.57 -6.97 18.50
N ASP A 192 5.41 -5.96 18.38
CA ASP A 192 5.01 -4.56 18.44
C ASP A 192 4.35 -4.06 17.16
N ILE A 193 4.78 -4.55 15.99
CA ILE A 193 4.25 -4.11 14.68
C ILE A 193 2.83 -4.62 14.53
N PHE A 194 2.60 -5.92 14.77
CA PHE A 194 1.25 -6.49 14.74
C PHE A 194 0.36 -5.86 15.81
N CYS A 195 0.89 -5.61 17.01
CA CYS A 195 0.16 -4.90 18.06
C CYS A 195 -0.32 -3.51 17.60
N CYS A 196 0.56 -2.72 16.97
CA CYS A 196 0.21 -1.40 16.44
C CYS A 196 -0.86 -1.46 15.35
N PHE A 197 -0.78 -2.42 14.42
CA PHE A 197 -1.80 -2.61 13.40
C PHE A 197 -3.17 -2.96 14.00
N ILE A 198 -3.21 -3.89 14.95
CA ILE A 198 -4.45 -4.28 15.64
C ILE A 198 -4.99 -3.14 16.50
N ALA A 199 -4.11 -2.37 17.14
CA ALA A 199 -4.51 -1.17 17.88
C ALA A 199 -5.16 -0.14 16.98
N GLY A 200 -4.60 0.18 15.81
CA GLY A 200 -5.19 1.11 14.85
C GLY A 200 -6.60 0.69 14.41
N ASN A 201 -6.78 -0.61 14.09
CA ASN A 201 -8.09 -1.16 13.72
C ASN A 201 -9.11 -1.16 14.88
N SER A 202 -8.65 -1.39 16.11
CA SER A 202 -9.49 -1.33 17.30
C SER A 202 -9.87 0.13 17.63
N PHE A 203 -8.94 1.05 17.41
CA PHE A 203 -9.10 2.48 17.59
C PHE A 203 -10.20 3.06 16.68
N THR A 204 -10.31 2.58 15.45
CA THR A 204 -11.34 3.03 14.48
C THR A 204 -12.55 2.10 14.38
N TRP A 205 -12.76 1.23 15.37
CA TRP A 205 -13.79 0.18 15.31
C TRP A 205 -15.23 0.67 15.08
N ASP A 206 -15.56 1.89 15.52
CA ASP A 206 -16.88 2.50 15.33
C ASP A 206 -16.93 3.59 14.27
N ASP A 207 -15.80 3.83 13.62
CA ASP A 207 -15.58 4.75 12.50
C ASP A 207 -15.40 6.24 12.82
N TRP A 208 -15.72 6.64 14.05
CA TRP A 208 -15.75 8.04 14.42
C TRP A 208 -14.40 8.75 14.22
N PHE A 209 -13.31 8.14 14.68
CA PHE A 209 -11.98 8.74 14.57
C PHE A 209 -11.50 8.89 13.12
N ARG A 210 -11.78 7.91 12.25
CA ARG A 210 -11.35 8.00 10.84
C ARG A 210 -12.04 9.15 10.14
N VAL A 211 -13.35 9.29 10.33
CA VAL A 211 -14.15 10.35 9.68
C VAL A 211 -13.69 11.74 10.11
N GLU A 212 -13.37 11.92 11.40
CA GLU A 212 -12.88 13.21 11.92
C GLU A 212 -11.52 13.62 11.31
N ILE A 213 -10.74 12.63 10.86
CA ILE A 213 -9.40 12.81 10.32
C ILE A 213 -9.35 12.73 8.79
N GLU A 214 -10.42 12.30 8.12
CA GLU A 214 -10.45 12.06 6.68
C GLU A 214 -10.07 13.32 5.87
N ASP A 215 -10.47 14.50 6.36
CA ASP A 215 -10.16 15.79 5.72
C ASP A 215 -8.79 16.36 6.14
N THR A 216 -8.10 15.72 7.08
CA THR A 216 -6.77 16.14 7.53
C THR A 216 -5.69 15.39 6.74
N GLY A 217 -5.10 16.05 5.73
CA GLY A 217 -3.98 15.52 4.94
C GLY A 217 -2.68 15.24 5.73
N LEU A 218 -2.71 15.38 7.06
CA LEU A 218 -1.58 15.17 7.95
C LEU A 218 -1.14 13.69 7.98
N GLN A 219 -2.07 12.72 7.88
CA GLN A 219 -1.70 11.30 7.80
C GLN A 219 -0.87 11.00 6.54
N GLU A 220 -1.31 11.53 5.38
CA GLU A 220 -0.57 11.38 4.12
C GLU A 220 0.78 12.10 4.17
N THR A 221 0.81 13.30 4.76
CA THR A 221 2.05 14.08 4.92
C THR A 221 3.06 13.36 5.82
N LEU A 222 2.62 12.83 6.96
CA LEU A 222 3.48 12.08 7.87
C LEU A 222 3.97 10.77 7.25
N ASN A 223 3.08 10.03 6.60
CA ASN A 223 3.44 8.82 5.89
C ASN A 223 4.49 9.14 4.82
N GLY A 224 4.27 10.18 4.00
CA GLY A 224 5.21 10.64 3.00
C GLY A 224 6.56 11.08 3.58
N PHE A 225 6.55 11.78 4.72
CA PHE A 225 7.76 12.19 5.43
C PHE A 225 8.56 10.99 5.94
N LEU A 226 7.93 10.10 6.73
CA LEU A 226 8.57 8.89 7.28
C LEU A 226 9.14 8.00 6.18
N SER A 227 8.36 7.77 5.12
CA SER A 227 8.77 6.98 3.96
C SER A 227 9.97 7.60 3.26
N THR A 228 9.94 8.92 3.03
CA THR A 228 11.04 9.62 2.35
C THR A 228 12.31 9.58 3.18
N THR A 229 12.21 9.82 4.50
CA THR A 229 13.35 9.71 5.42
C THR A 229 13.89 8.29 5.46
N PHE A 230 13.02 7.28 5.54
CA PHE A 230 13.42 5.88 5.52
C PHE A 230 14.13 5.51 4.22
N PHE A 231 13.56 5.80 3.05
CA PHE A 231 14.18 5.43 1.78
C PHE A 231 15.47 6.19 1.48
N MET A 232 15.59 7.44 1.96
CA MET A 232 16.84 8.18 1.90
C MET A 232 17.92 7.52 2.76
N TYR A 233 17.59 7.17 4.01
CA TYR A 233 18.51 6.45 4.89
C TYR A 233 18.85 5.05 4.34
N PHE A 234 17.85 4.33 3.86
CA PHE A 234 17.99 3.02 3.23
C PHE A 234 18.97 3.08 2.04
N GLY A 235 18.82 4.05 1.15
CA GLY A 235 19.73 4.23 0.01
C GLY A 235 21.20 4.45 0.42
N ALA A 236 21.43 5.08 1.58
CA ALA A 236 22.77 5.31 2.11
C ALA A 236 23.41 4.07 2.75
N ILE A 237 22.61 3.14 3.30
CA ILE A 237 23.12 1.94 4.00
C ILE A 237 23.27 0.71 3.09
N ILE A 238 22.89 0.80 1.81
CA ILE A 238 23.05 -0.34 0.88
C ILE A 238 24.53 -0.75 0.82
N PRO A 239 24.86 -2.03 1.11
CA PRO A 239 26.24 -2.49 1.17
C PRO A 239 26.77 -2.77 -0.24
N TRP A 240 27.07 -1.72 -1.00
CA TRP A 240 27.51 -1.83 -2.40
C TRP A 240 28.76 -2.70 -2.60
N SER A 241 29.65 -2.72 -1.62
CA SER A 241 30.86 -3.56 -1.62
C SER A 241 30.58 -5.06 -1.50
N ALA A 242 29.43 -5.45 -0.94
CA ALA A 242 29.04 -6.84 -0.79
C ALA A 242 28.62 -7.51 -2.11
N TYR A 243 28.28 -6.72 -3.15
CA TYR A 243 27.84 -7.25 -4.44
C TYR A 243 29.01 -7.70 -5.33
N SER A 244 29.78 -8.65 -4.83
CA SER A 244 30.88 -9.29 -5.52
C SER A 244 30.93 -10.79 -5.16
N GLY A 245 31.71 -11.57 -5.91
CA GLY A 245 31.89 -13.01 -5.64
C GLY A 245 30.58 -13.79 -5.58
N ALA A 246 30.23 -14.31 -4.39
CA ALA A 246 29.01 -15.11 -4.17
C ALA A 246 27.71 -14.33 -4.45
N LEU A 247 27.72 -13.01 -4.19
CA LEU A 247 26.63 -12.05 -4.42
C LEU A 247 26.82 -11.26 -5.73
N ALA A 248 27.39 -11.89 -6.75
CA ALA A 248 27.62 -11.25 -8.05
C ALA A 248 26.34 -10.56 -8.59
N PRO A 249 26.44 -9.37 -9.21
CA PRO A 249 25.29 -8.56 -9.62
C PRO A 249 24.26 -9.30 -10.49
N TRP A 250 24.70 -10.23 -11.33
CA TRP A 250 23.79 -11.03 -12.17
C TRP A 250 22.93 -12.00 -11.35
N ARG A 251 23.46 -12.60 -10.28
CA ARG A 251 22.70 -13.49 -9.37
C ARG A 251 21.65 -12.70 -8.62
N ILE A 252 22.04 -11.51 -8.15
CA ILE A 252 21.12 -10.57 -7.52
C ILE A 252 20.01 -10.17 -8.48
N ALA A 253 20.35 -9.80 -9.72
CA ALA A 253 19.38 -9.47 -10.75
C ALA A 253 18.40 -10.62 -11.02
N VAL A 254 18.89 -11.86 -11.09
CA VAL A 254 18.03 -13.06 -11.22
C VAL A 254 17.08 -13.17 -10.03
N VAL A 255 17.55 -13.08 -8.79
CA VAL A 255 16.66 -13.16 -7.62
C VAL A 255 15.64 -12.02 -7.62
N VAL A 256 16.05 -10.78 -7.88
CA VAL A 256 15.15 -9.63 -7.94
C VAL A 256 14.06 -9.86 -8.99
N VAL A 257 14.44 -10.17 -10.24
CA VAL A 257 13.48 -10.35 -11.34
C VAL A 257 12.55 -11.53 -11.08
N MET A 258 13.08 -12.67 -10.66
CA MET A 258 12.26 -13.86 -10.36
C MET A 258 11.32 -13.62 -9.18
N THR A 259 11.78 -12.89 -8.16
CA THR A 259 10.95 -12.52 -7.01
C THR A 259 9.84 -11.56 -7.42
N MET A 260 10.09 -10.58 -8.29
CA MET A 260 9.03 -9.69 -8.76
C MET A 260 7.98 -10.42 -9.61
N LEU A 261 8.41 -11.33 -10.50
CA LEU A 261 7.51 -11.98 -11.45
C LEU A 261 6.75 -13.18 -10.87
N ILE A 262 7.39 -13.98 -10.03
CA ILE A 262 6.89 -15.31 -9.64
C ILE A 262 6.32 -15.35 -8.22
N ARG A 263 6.85 -14.52 -7.30
CA ARG A 263 6.48 -14.59 -5.88
C ARG A 263 4.97 -14.41 -5.67
N ARG A 264 4.38 -13.38 -6.25
CA ARG A 264 3.00 -12.95 -5.92
C ARG A 264 2.02 -13.09 -7.08
N LEU A 265 2.38 -12.58 -8.26
CA LEU A 265 1.48 -12.50 -9.42
C LEU A 265 0.83 -13.85 -9.77
N PRO A 266 1.57 -14.97 -9.92
CA PRO A 266 0.97 -16.24 -10.28
C PRO A 266 0.10 -16.81 -9.15
N MET A 267 0.47 -16.59 -7.89
CA MET A 267 -0.26 -17.11 -6.73
C MET A 267 -1.62 -16.42 -6.58
N VAL A 268 -1.64 -15.08 -6.69
CA VAL A 268 -2.88 -14.31 -6.67
C VAL A 268 -3.75 -14.67 -7.88
N MET A 269 -3.17 -14.78 -9.08
CA MET A 269 -3.92 -15.16 -10.29
C MET A 269 -4.45 -16.60 -10.25
N ALA A 270 -3.80 -17.52 -9.53
CA ALA A 270 -4.29 -18.87 -9.36
C ALA A 270 -5.45 -18.93 -8.34
N LEU A 271 -5.39 -18.11 -7.27
CA LEU A 271 -6.29 -18.21 -6.12
C LEU A 271 -7.33 -17.09 -6.04
N TYR A 272 -7.35 -16.10 -6.95
CA TYR A 272 -8.23 -14.93 -6.82
C TYR A 272 -9.72 -15.26 -6.72
N LYS A 273 -10.17 -16.35 -7.34
CA LYS A 273 -11.58 -16.80 -7.27
C LYS A 273 -12.01 -17.15 -5.84
N LEU A 274 -11.05 -17.46 -4.97
CA LEU A 274 -11.28 -17.76 -3.57
C LEU A 274 -11.24 -16.51 -2.68
N ILE A 275 -10.94 -15.34 -3.24
CA ILE A 275 -10.82 -14.06 -2.53
C ILE A 275 -12.05 -13.20 -2.85
N PRO A 276 -13.06 -13.13 -1.95
CA PRO A 276 -14.31 -12.40 -2.22
C PRO A 276 -14.13 -10.91 -2.57
N ALA A 277 -13.05 -10.29 -2.10
CA ALA A 277 -12.70 -8.91 -2.40
C ALA A 277 -12.23 -8.69 -3.85
N ILE A 278 -11.69 -9.72 -4.51
CA ILE A 278 -11.16 -9.65 -5.88
C ILE A 278 -12.17 -10.24 -6.86
N GLN A 279 -12.94 -9.36 -7.52
CA GLN A 279 -14.07 -9.78 -8.37
C GLN A 279 -13.65 -10.28 -9.76
N ASN A 280 -12.67 -9.60 -10.38
CA ASN A 280 -12.32 -9.82 -11.79
C ASN A 280 -10.84 -10.17 -11.93
N TRP A 281 -10.48 -10.86 -13.02
CA TRP A 281 -9.07 -11.19 -13.32
C TRP A 281 -8.19 -9.94 -13.47
N GLN A 282 -8.75 -8.80 -13.89
CA GLN A 282 -8.05 -7.51 -13.96
C GLN A 282 -7.67 -7.00 -12.57
N ASN A 283 -8.58 -7.14 -11.60
CA ASN A 283 -8.32 -6.80 -10.20
C ASN A 283 -7.31 -7.78 -9.60
N ALA A 284 -7.35 -9.06 -10.00
CA ALA A 284 -6.37 -10.06 -9.59
C ALA A 284 -4.98 -9.79 -10.15
N LEU A 285 -4.88 -9.37 -11.42
CA LEU A 285 -3.61 -8.97 -12.04
C LEU A 285 -3.04 -7.74 -11.34
N PHE A 286 -3.88 -6.74 -11.08
CA PHE A 286 -3.49 -5.55 -10.36
C PHE A 286 -3.03 -5.88 -8.93
N ALA A 287 -3.83 -6.64 -8.18
CA ALA A 287 -3.47 -7.10 -6.85
C ALA A 287 -2.18 -7.94 -6.88
N GLY A 288 -2.04 -8.88 -7.81
CA GLY A 288 -0.86 -9.73 -7.92
C GLY A 288 0.43 -8.95 -8.23
N TRP A 289 0.32 -7.90 -9.05
CA TRP A 289 1.44 -7.05 -9.43
C TRP A 289 1.81 -6.04 -8.33
N PHE A 290 0.84 -5.35 -7.75
CA PHE A 290 1.07 -4.28 -6.77
C PHE A 290 1.23 -4.83 -5.35
N GLY A 291 2.39 -5.46 -5.11
CA GLY A 291 2.83 -5.99 -3.82
C GLY A 291 4.27 -5.63 -3.52
N PRO A 292 4.56 -4.33 -3.42
CA PRO A 292 5.92 -3.86 -3.24
C PRO A 292 6.49 -4.40 -1.93
N ILE A 293 7.79 -4.64 -1.97
CA ILE A 293 8.65 -4.96 -0.83
C ILE A 293 9.31 -3.67 -0.41
N GLY A 294 9.28 -3.36 0.88
CA GLY A 294 9.72 -2.08 1.42
C GLY A 294 10.35 -2.22 2.80
N VAL A 295 9.86 -1.40 3.74
CA VAL A 295 10.46 -1.16 5.05
C VAL A 295 10.51 -2.43 5.89
N SER A 296 9.42 -3.21 5.88
CA SER A 296 9.29 -4.42 6.69
C SER A 296 10.34 -5.47 6.36
N ALA A 297 10.74 -5.62 5.10
CA ALA A 297 11.76 -6.57 4.72
C ALA A 297 13.12 -6.26 5.37
N VAL A 298 13.50 -4.97 5.44
CA VAL A 298 14.72 -4.54 6.10
C VAL A 298 14.64 -4.76 7.62
N PHE A 299 13.48 -4.50 8.22
CA PHE A 299 13.22 -4.83 9.63
C PHE A 299 13.44 -6.33 9.91
N TYR A 300 12.82 -7.20 9.11
CA TYR A 300 12.96 -8.64 9.26
C TYR A 300 14.40 -9.13 9.00
N ALA A 301 15.14 -8.51 8.08
CA ALA A 301 16.54 -8.84 7.85
C ALA A 301 17.40 -8.57 9.09
N VAL A 302 17.21 -7.43 9.74
CA VAL A 302 17.92 -7.08 10.99
C VAL A 302 17.51 -8.02 12.12
N GLU A 303 16.21 -8.30 12.28
CA GLU A 303 15.74 -9.23 13.30
C GLU A 303 16.28 -10.65 13.07
N THR A 304 16.36 -11.10 11.81
CA THR A 304 16.96 -12.40 11.45
C THR A 304 18.42 -12.47 11.90
N ILE A 305 19.22 -11.43 11.61
CA ILE A 305 20.64 -11.39 12.00
C ILE A 305 20.79 -11.42 13.51
N LYS A 306 20.00 -10.60 14.23
CA LYS A 306 20.01 -10.58 15.69
C LYS A 306 19.73 -11.97 16.29
N GLN A 307 18.71 -12.66 15.77
CA GLN A 307 18.36 -14.00 16.25
C GLN A 307 19.43 -15.05 15.92
N LEU A 308 20.14 -14.89 14.79
CA LEU A 308 21.26 -15.77 14.42
C LEU A 308 22.47 -15.55 15.33
N ASP A 309 22.82 -14.29 15.63
CA ASP A 309 23.95 -13.91 16.48
C ASP A 309 23.78 -14.35 17.94
N GLU A 310 22.57 -14.23 18.49
CA GLU A 310 22.30 -14.60 19.90
C GLU A 310 22.35 -16.12 20.17
N HIS A 311 22.19 -16.96 19.15
CA HIS A 311 21.80 -18.36 19.37
C HIS A 311 22.45 -19.41 18.48
N THR A 312 23.31 -19.06 17.52
CA THR A 312 23.86 -20.04 16.58
C THR A 312 25.38 -20.16 16.63
N ASP A 313 25.86 -21.29 17.16
CA ASP A 313 27.27 -21.67 17.12
C ASP A 313 27.69 -22.10 15.69
N SER A 314 28.67 -21.39 15.14
CA SER A 314 29.63 -21.80 14.09
C SER A 314 29.15 -22.07 12.65
N ASN A 315 27.93 -22.55 12.38
CA ASN A 315 27.48 -22.89 11.01
C ASN A 315 26.60 -21.82 10.32
N ALA A 316 26.18 -20.77 11.05
CA ALA A 316 25.36 -19.68 10.52
C ALA A 316 26.15 -18.46 10.02
N GLY A 317 27.47 -18.42 10.24
CA GLY A 317 28.31 -17.25 9.93
C GLY A 317 28.21 -16.76 8.47
N ASN A 318 27.94 -17.67 7.53
CA ASN A 318 27.80 -17.31 6.11
C ASN A 318 26.43 -16.73 5.74
N ILE A 319 25.36 -16.96 6.53
CA ILE A 319 24.00 -16.53 6.18
C ILE A 319 23.79 -15.07 6.55
N ALA A 320 24.27 -14.66 7.73
CA ALA A 320 24.12 -13.29 8.21
C ALA A 320 24.71 -12.27 7.22
N GLU A 321 25.85 -12.63 6.60
CA GLU A 321 26.50 -11.83 5.55
C GLU A 321 25.69 -11.75 4.24
N ILE A 322 24.84 -12.74 3.96
CA ILE A 322 24.01 -12.80 2.75
C ILE A 322 22.65 -12.12 2.97
N VAL A 323 22.04 -12.27 4.15
CA VAL A 323 20.66 -11.82 4.45
C VAL A 323 20.50 -10.33 4.15
N PHE A 324 21.36 -9.48 4.73
CA PHE A 324 21.19 -8.05 4.63
C PHE A 324 21.42 -7.51 3.20
N PRO A 325 22.54 -7.78 2.50
CA PRO A 325 22.72 -7.34 1.12
C PRO A 325 21.64 -7.85 0.16
N LEU A 326 21.23 -9.11 0.30
CA LEU A 326 20.23 -9.70 -0.59
C LEU A 326 18.86 -9.05 -0.40
N VAL A 327 18.43 -8.86 0.85
CA VAL A 327 17.16 -8.18 1.14
C VAL A 327 17.21 -6.72 0.68
N CYS A 328 18.32 -6.00 0.91
CA CYS A 328 18.50 -4.64 0.38
C CYS A 328 18.35 -4.60 -1.14
N ALA A 329 18.97 -5.53 -1.87
CA ALA A 329 18.84 -5.56 -3.33
C ALA A 329 17.40 -5.85 -3.80
N VAL A 330 16.68 -6.74 -3.10
CA VAL A 330 15.28 -7.06 -3.39
C VAL A 330 14.35 -5.87 -3.12
N VAL A 331 14.55 -5.16 -2.00
CA VAL A 331 13.81 -3.93 -1.68
C VAL A 331 14.12 -2.85 -2.72
N PHE A 332 15.39 -2.63 -3.05
CA PHE A 332 15.80 -1.65 -4.06
C PHE A 332 15.17 -1.95 -5.43
N GLY A 333 15.25 -3.19 -5.90
CA GLY A 333 14.63 -3.64 -7.14
C GLY A 333 13.11 -3.49 -7.13
N SER A 334 12.46 -3.82 -6.02
CA SER A 334 11.02 -3.63 -5.81
C SER A 334 10.62 -2.16 -5.94
N VAL A 335 11.29 -1.26 -5.21
CA VAL A 335 11.01 0.19 -5.24
C VAL A 335 11.17 0.74 -6.65
N LEU A 336 12.25 0.37 -7.37
CA LEU A 336 12.45 0.79 -8.75
C LEU A 336 11.35 0.28 -9.68
N VAL A 337 11.05 -1.02 -9.66
CA VAL A 337 10.08 -1.62 -10.58
C VAL A 337 8.69 -1.04 -10.35
N HIS A 338 8.21 -1.00 -9.11
CA HIS A 338 6.87 -0.51 -8.79
C HIS A 338 6.78 1.01 -8.93
N GLY A 339 7.82 1.74 -8.52
CA GLY A 339 7.91 3.20 -8.65
C GLY A 339 7.89 3.67 -10.10
N VAL A 340 8.55 2.95 -11.02
CA VAL A 340 8.54 3.25 -12.46
C VAL A 340 7.26 2.77 -13.14
N THR A 341 6.62 1.70 -12.65
CA THR A 341 5.41 1.14 -13.29
C THR A 341 4.25 2.13 -13.30
N VAL A 342 4.02 2.87 -12.20
CA VAL A 342 2.87 3.78 -12.08
C VAL A 342 2.91 4.92 -13.11
N PRO A 343 4.00 5.69 -13.23
CA PRO A 343 4.15 6.70 -14.29
C PRO A 343 4.01 6.15 -15.71
N LEU A 344 4.57 4.96 -15.98
CA LEU A 344 4.50 4.35 -17.31
C LEU A 344 3.07 3.97 -17.71
N VAL A 345 2.29 3.41 -16.80
CA VAL A 345 0.87 3.09 -17.03
C VAL A 345 0.07 4.37 -17.32
N LEU A 346 0.36 5.45 -16.60
CA LEU A 346 -0.23 6.76 -16.80
C LEU A 346 0.10 7.36 -18.18
N MET A 347 1.38 7.32 -18.59
CA MET A 347 1.82 7.82 -19.89
C MET A 347 1.21 7.00 -21.04
N GLY A 348 1.21 5.67 -20.95
CA GLY A 348 0.63 4.79 -21.97
C GLY A 348 -0.88 5.00 -22.16
N ARG A 349 -1.60 5.34 -21.07
CA ARG A 349 -3.03 5.67 -21.15
C ARG A 349 -3.31 7.04 -21.75
N ARG A 350 -2.54 8.08 -21.39
CA ARG A 350 -2.67 9.40 -22.04
C ARG A 350 -2.45 9.30 -23.56
N VAL A 351 -1.46 8.52 -23.99
CA VAL A 351 -1.22 8.26 -25.41
C VAL A 351 -2.39 7.54 -26.06
N ARG A 352 -2.98 6.52 -25.41
CA ARG A 352 -4.20 5.85 -25.91
C ARG A 352 -5.41 6.78 -26.00
N THR A 353 -5.63 7.65 -25.02
CA THR A 353 -6.74 8.61 -25.03
C THR A 353 -6.57 9.61 -26.17
N THR A 354 -5.37 10.16 -26.38
CA THR A 354 -5.06 11.06 -27.50
C THR A 354 -5.25 10.37 -28.85
N ILE A 355 -4.77 9.13 -29.00
CA ILE A 355 -4.94 8.36 -30.24
C ILE A 355 -6.42 8.01 -30.48
N SER A 356 -7.19 7.69 -29.44
CA SER A 356 -8.62 7.39 -29.57
C SER A 356 -9.45 8.61 -29.96
N LEU A 357 -9.12 9.80 -29.44
CA LEU A 357 -9.72 11.07 -29.82
C LEU A 357 -9.41 11.43 -31.28
N GLN A 358 -8.17 11.21 -31.71
CA GLN A 358 -7.75 11.38 -33.11
C GLN A 358 -8.47 10.40 -34.04
N GLY A 359 -8.61 9.13 -33.61
CA GLY A 359 -9.36 8.10 -34.32
C GLY A 359 -10.85 8.42 -34.45
N SER A 360 -11.51 8.90 -33.38
CA SER A 360 -12.91 9.33 -33.42
C SER A 360 -13.12 10.58 -34.29
N MET A 361 -12.19 11.53 -34.28
CA MET A 361 -12.24 12.71 -35.15
C MET A 361 -12.10 12.33 -36.63
N GLN A 362 -11.20 11.39 -36.95
CA GLN A 362 -11.01 10.92 -38.33
C GLN A 362 -12.18 10.06 -38.81
N SER A 363 -12.82 9.31 -37.91
CA SER A 363 -14.05 8.54 -38.19
C SER A 363 -15.26 9.44 -38.42
N GLY A 364 -15.42 10.47 -37.58
CA GLY A 364 -16.46 11.50 -37.72
C GLY A 364 -16.32 12.29 -39.01
N ALA A 365 -15.09 12.66 -39.38
CA ALA A 365 -14.81 13.33 -40.66
C ALA A 365 -15.18 12.45 -41.87
N ARG A 366 -14.84 11.15 -41.87
CA ARG A 366 -15.22 10.22 -42.95
C ARG A 366 -16.73 9.97 -43.02
N SER A 367 -17.42 9.93 -41.88
CA SER A 367 -18.88 9.79 -41.80
C SER A 367 -19.59 11.03 -42.36
N PHE A 368 -19.11 12.23 -42.00
CA PHE A 368 -19.62 13.49 -42.51
C PHE A 368 -19.41 13.61 -44.03
N SER A 369 -18.21 13.28 -44.53
CA SER A 369 -17.93 13.26 -45.97
C SER A 369 -18.83 12.27 -46.73
N ARG A 370 -19.07 11.06 -46.20
CA ARG A 370 -20.02 10.11 -46.82
C ARG A 370 -21.45 10.61 -46.82
N THR A 371 -21.89 11.27 -45.75
CA THR A 371 -23.23 11.84 -45.64
C THR A 371 -23.41 13.00 -46.62
N LEU A 372 -22.39 13.87 -46.75
CA LEU A 372 -22.38 14.98 -47.70
C LEU A 372 -22.36 14.47 -49.14
N VAL A 373 -21.54 13.46 -49.45
CA VAL A 373 -21.48 12.83 -50.79
C VAL A 373 -22.80 12.13 -51.13
N ASN A 374 -23.45 11.45 -50.17
CA ASN A 374 -24.76 10.83 -50.41
C ASN A 374 -25.88 11.88 -50.59
N ARG A 375 -25.83 13.02 -49.88
CA ARG A 375 -26.78 14.13 -50.07
C ARG A 375 -26.58 14.84 -51.41
N LEU A 376 -25.32 15.07 -51.82
CA LEU A 376 -24.98 15.66 -53.12
C LEU A 376 -25.24 14.69 -54.28
N GLY A 377 -25.09 13.38 -54.07
CA GLY A 377 -25.43 12.35 -55.04
C GLY A 377 -26.94 12.21 -55.27
N ARG A 378 -27.75 12.36 -54.21
CA ARG A 378 -29.22 12.42 -54.30
C ARG A 378 -29.73 13.70 -54.97
N SER A 379 -29.03 14.83 -54.80
CA SER A 379 -29.42 16.10 -55.44
C SER A 379 -29.28 16.11 -56.97
N LYS A 380 -28.62 15.12 -57.58
CA LYS A 380 -28.49 15.03 -59.05
C LYS A 380 -29.56 14.16 -59.72
N THR A 381 -30.50 13.57 -58.98
CA THR A 381 -31.51 12.65 -59.56
C THR A 381 -32.97 13.11 -59.43
N GLU A 382 -33.26 14.23 -58.77
CA GLU A 382 -34.62 14.79 -58.75
C GLU A 382 -34.56 16.29 -59.04
N GLY A 383 -34.77 16.64 -60.31
CA GLY A 383 -35.09 17.99 -60.71
C GLY A 383 -36.58 18.24 -60.47
N THR A 384 -36.93 18.93 -59.39
CA THR A 384 -38.15 19.74 -59.31
C THR A 384 -37.95 20.83 -58.26
N LEU A 385 -38.05 22.08 -58.70
CA LEU A 385 -38.07 23.27 -57.85
C LEU A 385 -39.39 23.30 -57.09
N ASP A 386 -39.35 23.05 -55.78
CA ASP A 386 -40.39 23.50 -54.86
C ASP A 386 -39.76 24.40 -53.80
N VAL A 387 -40.13 25.67 -53.86
CA VAL A 387 -39.81 26.70 -52.88
C VAL A 387 -40.72 26.48 -51.68
N VAL A 388 -40.19 25.88 -50.61
CA VAL A 388 -40.86 25.85 -49.31
C VAL A 388 -39.86 26.30 -48.24
N ARG A 389 -40.29 27.36 -47.53
CA ARG A 389 -39.70 27.93 -46.32
C ARG A 389 -39.46 26.84 -45.28
N ASP A 390 -38.37 26.94 -44.52
CA ASP A 390 -38.36 26.69 -43.07
C ASP A 390 -37.04 27.19 -42.42
N ASP A 391 -37.24 28.02 -41.41
CA ASP A 391 -36.65 27.95 -40.07
C ASP A 391 -35.15 27.71 -39.91
N ILE A 392 -34.43 28.82 -39.73
CA ILE A 392 -33.19 28.87 -38.95
C ILE A 392 -33.51 29.54 -37.62
N GLN A 393 -33.89 28.75 -36.62
CA GLN A 393 -33.79 29.15 -35.21
C GLN A 393 -32.34 28.97 -34.75
N PHE A 394 -31.57 30.05 -34.73
CA PHE A 394 -30.42 30.20 -33.83
C PHE A 394 -30.88 31.00 -32.63
N ALA A 395 -31.05 30.32 -31.49
CA ALA A 395 -31.25 30.94 -30.20
C ALA A 395 -29.93 31.58 -29.73
N GLY A 396 -29.83 32.89 -29.88
CA GLY A 396 -28.85 33.74 -29.23
C GLY A 396 -29.55 35.06 -28.91
N ASN A 397 -30.30 35.10 -27.81
CA ASN A 397 -30.96 36.33 -27.37
C ASN A 397 -30.12 36.98 -26.26
N THR A 398 -29.34 37.97 -26.65
CA THR A 398 -28.97 39.10 -25.79
C THR A 398 -30.01 40.18 -26.04
N ASP A 399 -30.79 40.54 -25.02
CA ASP A 399 -31.69 41.68 -25.07
C ASP A 399 -31.19 42.79 -24.13
N PRO A 400 -30.89 43.99 -24.65
CA PRO A 400 -30.53 45.17 -23.89
C PRO A 400 -31.75 46.08 -23.72
N ASP A 401 -32.12 46.42 -22.49
CA ASP A 401 -32.76 47.71 -22.18
C ASP A 401 -32.98 47.86 -20.67
N ARG A 402 -32.18 48.73 -20.04
CA ARG A 402 -32.71 49.81 -19.19
C ARG A 402 -31.61 50.79 -18.80
N VAL A 403 -31.85 52.02 -19.24
CA VAL A 403 -31.01 53.20 -19.15
C VAL A 403 -31.35 54.00 -17.87
N HIS A 404 -30.37 54.80 -17.41
CA HIS A 404 -30.46 55.97 -16.51
C HIS A 404 -30.61 55.69 -14.99
N HIS A 405 -29.92 56.35 -14.05
CA HIS A 405 -28.99 57.48 -14.07
C HIS A 405 -28.25 57.53 -12.70
N GLN A 406 -26.91 57.64 -12.76
CA GLN A 406 -26.07 58.63 -12.06
C GLN A 406 -25.85 58.67 -10.53
N VAL A 407 -24.53 58.75 -10.22
CA VAL A 407 -23.81 59.60 -9.23
C VAL A 407 -23.56 59.03 -7.82
N GLY A 408 -22.26 58.88 -7.50
CA GLY A 408 -21.69 59.37 -6.25
C GLY A 408 -21.21 58.34 -5.21
N SER A 409 -19.95 57.93 -5.31
CA SER A 409 -19.10 57.59 -4.14
C SER A 409 -18.55 58.91 -3.54
N PRO A 410 -17.86 58.99 -2.37
CA PRO A 410 -17.49 57.96 -1.38
C PRO A 410 -17.75 58.37 0.10
N ALA A 411 -17.60 57.46 1.07
CA ALA A 411 -16.92 57.76 2.34
C ALA A 411 -16.66 56.50 3.19
N VAL A 412 -15.40 56.41 3.61
CA VAL A 412 -14.79 55.56 4.62
C VAL A 412 -15.25 56.00 6.01
N THR A 413 -15.44 55.08 6.96
CA THR A 413 -15.11 55.36 8.38
C THR A 413 -14.95 54.08 9.20
N ASP A 414 -13.95 54.17 10.06
CA ASP A 414 -13.39 53.18 10.98
C ASP A 414 -14.35 52.76 12.10
N ILE A 415 -14.11 51.58 12.68
CA ILE A 415 -14.57 51.25 14.03
C ILE A 415 -13.36 50.88 14.88
N VAL A 416 -13.20 51.66 15.93
CA VAL A 416 -12.13 51.68 16.95
C VAL A 416 -12.60 50.95 18.22
N TYR A 417 -11.62 50.37 18.92
CA TYR A 417 -11.67 49.75 20.25
C TYR A 417 -12.15 50.68 21.38
N HIS A 418 -12.82 50.10 22.38
CA HIS A 418 -12.82 50.43 23.83
C HIS A 418 -13.48 49.20 24.51
N GLU A 419 -13.06 48.63 25.64
CA GLU A 419 -12.11 48.95 26.72
C GLU A 419 -11.54 47.64 27.29
#